data_AF-A0A4Q3RL62-F1
#
_entry.id   AF-A0A4Q3RL62-F1
#
_cell.length_a   1.000
_cell.length_b   1.000
_cell.length_c   1.000
_cell.angle_alpha   90.00
_cell.angle_beta   90.00
_cell.angle_gamma   90.00
#
_symmetry.space_group_name_H-M   'P 1'
#
loop_
_entity.id
_entity.type
_entity.pdbx_description
1 polymer ?
#
loop_
_entity_poly.entity_id
_entity_poly.type
_entity_poly.pdbx_seq_one_letter_code
_entity_poly.pdbx_strand_id
1 'polypeptide(L)'
;FFFLQQFGTTAIGKLFGPIMFIWFSMLAILGVYHIFDDLSIFKALSPWYAINFLATYPSGFWLLGAVFLCTTGAEALYSDLGHCGRANIRTSWIYVKSCLLLNYFGQGAYLLANYSDVTVNDAARKLMGINAFYDLMPHWFIIIGVVIATTAAIIASQAMISGSFTLISEAMRLNLWPKFKIRYPSEEKGQLFIPGINMLLFIGCVGVVLYFRESNKMEAAYGLAIIVTMFTTTILFANYLIAKRVKAVWIYCFLIGYFVIEAAYLIALMQKFMHGGYITLIMGGVMFSIMYVWYRSRKIKNRYVEFVRLEHYIPQIQELSNDKTVPKYATHLVYLTSANNPKEIEHKIIYSILNKKPKRSDIYWFVHVDTLDDPYT
;
A
#
# COMPACT_ATOMS: atom_id res chain seq x y z
N PHE A 1 3.21 -18.69 0.33
CA PHE A 1 2.23 -17.59 0.53
C PHE A 1 1.61 -17.08 -0.75
N PHE A 2 2.38 -16.56 -1.71
CA PHE A 2 1.86 -16.14 -3.02
C PHE A 2 0.99 -17.21 -3.73
N PHE A 3 1.32 -18.51 -3.57
CA PHE A 3 0.53 -19.63 -4.11
C PHE A 3 -0.77 -19.94 -3.34
N LEU A 4 -0.84 -19.59 -2.06
CA LEU A 4 -2.00 -19.89 -1.21
C LEU A 4 -3.10 -18.82 -1.33
N GLN A 5 -2.75 -17.61 -1.75
CA GLN A 5 -3.70 -16.49 -1.89
C GLN A 5 -4.84 -16.76 -2.88
N GLN A 6 -4.62 -17.62 -3.87
CA GLN A 6 -5.65 -17.97 -4.86
C GLN A 6 -6.84 -18.75 -4.27
N PHE A 7 -6.67 -19.36 -3.10
CA PHE A 7 -7.69 -20.21 -2.47
C PHE A 7 -8.63 -19.44 -1.52
N GLY A 8 -8.55 -18.10 -1.52
CA GLY A 8 -9.43 -17.23 -0.73
C GLY A 8 -8.84 -16.87 0.63
N THR A 9 -8.90 -15.58 0.95
CA THR A 9 -8.37 -15.01 2.21
C THR A 9 -9.33 -15.13 3.37
N THR A 10 -10.55 -15.64 3.15
CA THR A 10 -11.63 -15.63 4.16
C THR A 10 -11.34 -16.54 5.37
N ALA A 11 -10.81 -17.74 5.16
CA ALA A 11 -10.43 -18.64 6.26
C ALA A 11 -9.18 -18.13 7.00
N ILE A 12 -8.25 -17.54 6.25
CA ILE A 12 -6.97 -17.03 6.76
C ILE A 12 -7.20 -15.73 7.58
N GLY A 13 -8.08 -14.85 7.13
CA GLY A 13 -8.39 -13.58 7.79
C GLY A 13 -9.04 -13.74 9.17
N LYS A 14 -9.82 -14.80 9.40
CA LYS A 14 -10.38 -15.12 10.72
C LYS A 14 -9.30 -15.48 11.76
N LEU A 15 -8.19 -16.06 11.32
CA LEU A 15 -7.06 -16.43 12.19
C LEU A 15 -6.12 -15.25 12.46
N PHE A 16 -6.15 -14.19 11.65
CA PHE A 16 -5.24 -13.05 11.79
C PHE A 16 -5.44 -12.28 13.10
N GLY A 17 -6.69 -11.97 13.46
CA GLY A 17 -7.01 -11.22 14.68
C GLY A 17 -6.46 -11.88 15.94
N PRO A 18 -6.81 -13.15 16.23
CA PRO A 18 -6.31 -13.86 17.41
C PRO A 18 -4.78 -13.97 17.47
N ILE A 19 -4.11 -14.27 16.35
CA ILE A 19 -2.65 -14.40 16.34
C ILE A 19 -1.97 -13.06 16.60
N MET A 20 -2.46 -11.97 15.99
CA MET A 20 -1.92 -10.64 16.25
C MET A 20 -2.17 -10.19 17.68
N PHE A 21 -3.32 -10.54 18.26
CA PHE A 21 -3.60 -10.30 19.68
C PHE A 21 -2.63 -11.06 20.60
N ILE A 22 -2.33 -12.33 20.30
CA ILE A 22 -1.33 -13.10 21.04
C ILE A 22 0.05 -12.45 20.92
N TRP A 23 0.47 -12.06 19.71
CA TRP A 23 1.74 -11.39 19.46
C TRP A 23 1.88 -10.10 20.27
N PHE A 24 0.93 -9.16 20.16
CA PHE A 24 1.02 -7.88 20.88
C PHE A 24 0.87 -8.04 22.40
N SER A 25 0.03 -8.98 22.86
CA SER A 25 -0.06 -9.28 24.30
C SER A 25 1.25 -9.85 24.84
N MET A 26 1.91 -10.75 24.09
CA MET A 26 3.22 -11.27 24.45
C MET A 26 4.26 -10.14 24.57
N LEU A 27 4.30 -9.21 23.62
CA LEU A 27 5.18 -8.04 23.67
C LEU A 27 4.94 -7.19 24.91
N ALA A 28 3.67 -6.95 25.25
CA ALA A 28 3.29 -6.17 26.43
C ALA A 28 3.72 -6.87 27.73
N ILE A 29 3.49 -8.18 27.85
CA ILE A 29 3.85 -8.97 29.05
C ILE A 29 5.36 -8.95 29.26
N LEU A 30 6.15 -9.24 28.22
CA LEU A 30 7.62 -9.21 28.29
C LEU A 30 8.14 -7.80 28.61
N GLY A 31 7.51 -6.77 28.03
CA GLY A 31 7.82 -5.38 28.33
C GLY A 31 7.59 -5.04 29.80
N VAL A 32 6.40 -5.34 30.33
CA VAL A 32 6.03 -5.07 31.73
C VAL A 32 6.94 -5.80 32.71
N TYR A 33 7.35 -7.03 32.41
CA TYR A 33 8.25 -7.80 33.26
C TYR A 33 9.58 -7.08 33.51
N HIS A 34 10.15 -6.46 32.48
CA HIS A 34 11.46 -5.80 32.54
C HIS A 34 11.41 -4.28 32.83
N ILE A 35 10.23 -3.64 32.81
CA ILE A 35 10.10 -2.22 33.15
C ILE A 35 10.61 -1.92 34.57
N PHE A 36 10.50 -2.89 35.48
CA PHE A 36 10.94 -2.73 36.86
C PHE A 36 12.45 -2.89 37.06
N ASP A 37 13.20 -3.34 36.04
CA ASP A 37 14.65 -3.48 36.11
C ASP A 37 15.33 -2.10 36.26
N ASP A 38 14.79 -1.08 35.59
CA ASP A 38 15.19 0.32 35.78
C ASP A 38 14.01 1.29 35.55
N LEU A 39 13.49 1.86 36.64
CA LEU A 39 12.42 2.86 36.62
C LEU A 39 12.82 4.20 35.98
N SER A 40 14.12 4.43 35.78
CA SER A 40 14.62 5.63 35.11
C SER A 40 14.14 5.71 33.66
N ILE A 41 13.72 4.59 33.04
CA ILE A 41 13.23 4.54 31.66
C ILE A 41 12.05 5.48 31.40
N PHE A 42 11.20 5.75 32.40
CA PHE A 42 10.07 6.68 32.24
C PHE A 42 10.50 8.12 31.95
N LYS A 43 11.76 8.48 32.24
CA LYS A 43 12.33 9.76 31.82
C LYS A 43 12.31 9.93 30.29
N ALA A 44 12.32 8.83 29.52
CA ALA A 44 12.21 8.86 28.06
C ALA A 44 10.88 9.44 27.54
N LEU A 45 9.84 9.56 28.39
CA LEU A 45 8.60 10.26 28.03
C LEU A 45 8.80 11.77 27.87
N SER A 46 9.82 12.35 28.50
CA SER A 46 10.13 13.77 28.35
C SER A 46 10.84 14.02 27.02
N PRO A 47 10.30 14.90 26.15
CA PRO A 47 10.94 15.25 24.87
C PRO A 47 12.35 15.82 25.04
N TRP A 48 12.68 16.34 26.23
CA TRP A 48 13.99 16.88 26.54
C TRP A 48 15.11 15.86 26.31
N TYR A 49 14.91 14.58 26.63
CA TYR A 49 15.94 13.55 26.42
C TYR A 49 16.20 13.30 24.93
N ALA A 50 15.16 13.32 24.09
CA ALA A 50 15.32 13.20 22.66
C ALA A 50 16.08 14.41 22.08
N ILE A 51 15.71 15.64 22.49
CA ILE A 51 16.37 16.86 22.03
C ILE A 51 17.84 16.90 22.48
N ASN A 52 18.09 16.60 23.76
CA ASN A 52 19.44 16.55 24.31
C ASN A 52 20.29 15.49 23.61
N PHE A 53 19.73 14.30 23.37
CA PHE A 53 20.41 13.24 22.64
C PHE A 53 20.80 13.68 21.22
N LEU A 54 19.90 14.34 20.49
CA LEU A 54 20.17 14.85 19.15
C LEU A 54 21.20 15.99 19.13
N ALA A 55 21.24 16.82 20.19
CA ALA A 55 22.17 17.94 20.29
C ALA A 55 23.57 17.53 20.76
N THR A 56 23.67 16.56 21.66
CA THR A 56 24.93 16.15 22.29
C THR A 56 25.63 15.02 21.54
N TYR A 57 24.90 14.08 20.92
CA TYR A 57 25.51 12.96 20.22
C TYR A 57 25.89 13.36 18.78
N PRO A 58 27.18 13.31 18.38
CA PRO A 58 27.65 13.82 17.08
C PRO A 58 26.97 13.17 15.86
N SER A 59 26.47 11.95 16.01
CA SER A 59 25.73 11.21 14.97
C SER A 59 24.24 11.02 15.30
N GLY A 60 23.70 11.80 16.25
CA GLY A 60 22.31 11.66 16.71
C GLY A 60 21.31 11.92 15.59
N PHE A 61 21.60 12.91 14.74
CA PHE A 61 20.79 13.22 13.57
C PHE A 61 20.66 12.02 12.60
N TRP A 62 21.74 11.28 12.36
CA TRP A 62 21.72 10.12 11.47
C TRP A 62 20.95 8.93 12.06
N LEU A 63 20.93 8.81 13.39
CA LEU A 63 20.15 7.78 14.08
C LEU A 63 18.64 7.95 13.86
N LEU A 64 18.17 9.16 13.58
CA LEU A 64 16.75 9.40 13.24
C LEU A 64 16.32 8.56 12.04
N GLY A 65 17.21 8.26 11.08
CA GLY A 65 16.89 7.38 9.96
C GLY A 65 16.63 5.93 10.37
N ALA A 66 17.20 5.45 11.47
CA ALA A 66 16.89 4.12 12.02
C ALA A 66 15.58 4.14 12.81
N VAL A 67 15.37 5.17 13.65
CA VAL A 67 14.13 5.36 14.43
C VAL A 67 12.92 5.55 13.52
N PHE A 68 13.10 6.19 12.36
CA PHE A 68 12.04 6.38 11.37
C PHE A 68 11.39 5.05 10.93
N LEU A 69 12.13 3.95 10.92
CA LEU A 69 11.56 2.65 10.54
C LEU A 69 10.47 2.19 11.52
N CYS A 70 10.44 2.70 12.75
CA CYS A 70 9.39 2.41 13.73
C CYS A 70 8.04 3.10 13.43
N THR A 71 8.01 4.13 12.59
CA THR A 71 6.77 4.82 12.19
C THR A 71 6.09 4.15 10.99
N THR A 72 6.79 3.21 10.37
CA THR A 72 6.32 2.51 9.17
C THR A 72 5.12 1.62 9.50
N GLY A 73 4.19 1.49 8.54
CA GLY A 73 2.94 0.73 8.70
C GLY A 73 1.73 1.55 9.17
N ALA A 74 1.92 2.75 9.72
CA ALA A 74 0.80 3.65 9.99
C ALA A 74 0.03 4.01 8.71
N GLU A 75 0.73 4.19 7.59
CA GLU A 75 0.13 4.50 6.29
C GLU A 75 -0.77 3.36 5.77
N ALA A 76 -0.33 2.11 5.92
CA ALA A 76 -1.08 0.93 5.49
C ALA A 76 -2.42 0.78 6.23
N LEU A 77 -2.47 1.22 7.49
CA LEU A 77 -3.70 1.26 8.28
C LEU A 77 -4.77 2.18 7.68
N TYR A 78 -4.34 3.27 7.04
CA TYR A 78 -5.24 4.23 6.39
C TYR A 78 -5.65 3.78 4.98
N SER A 79 -4.80 3.05 4.24
CA SER A 79 -5.20 2.49 2.95
C SER A 79 -6.29 1.42 3.08
N ASP A 80 -6.35 0.71 4.20
CA ASP A 80 -7.36 -0.33 4.48
C ASP A 80 -8.60 0.21 5.24
N LEU A 81 -8.77 1.53 5.36
CA LEU A 81 -9.94 2.16 5.99
C LEU A 81 -11.28 1.73 5.35
N GLY A 82 -11.27 1.38 4.07
CA GLY A 82 -12.43 0.89 3.34
C GLY A 82 -13.01 -0.43 3.87
N HIS A 83 -12.23 -1.21 4.62
CA HIS A 83 -12.62 -2.54 5.10
C HIS A 83 -12.90 -2.59 6.60
N CYS A 84 -12.11 -1.89 7.41
CA CYS A 84 -12.10 -2.12 8.85
C CYS A 84 -12.95 -1.13 9.66
N GLY A 85 -13.46 -0.05 9.05
CA GLY A 85 -14.28 0.94 9.73
C GLY A 85 -13.48 1.79 10.76
N ARG A 86 -13.87 3.06 10.91
CA ARG A 86 -13.09 4.05 11.67
C ARG A 86 -12.95 3.70 13.17
N ALA A 87 -14.00 3.15 13.78
CA ALA A 87 -14.02 2.84 15.22
C ALA A 87 -13.08 1.68 15.56
N ASN A 88 -13.14 0.59 14.80
CA ASN A 88 -12.31 -0.59 15.04
C ASN A 88 -10.82 -0.27 14.87
N ILE A 89 -10.47 0.54 13.87
CA ILE A 89 -9.10 1.02 13.66
C ILE A 89 -8.61 1.80 14.88
N ARG A 90 -9.43 2.73 15.42
CA ARG A 90 -9.04 3.53 16.58
C ARG A 90 -8.76 2.66 17.81
N THR A 91 -9.66 1.73 18.13
CA THR A 91 -9.50 0.83 19.28
C THR A 91 -8.28 -0.07 19.12
N SER A 92 -8.13 -0.70 17.96
CA SER A 92 -6.99 -1.57 17.67
C SER A 92 -5.67 -0.80 17.71
N TRP A 93 -5.64 0.43 17.20
CA TRP A 93 -4.45 1.27 17.23
C TRP A 93 -4.01 1.65 18.64
N ILE A 94 -4.95 1.99 19.53
CA ILE A 94 -4.63 2.28 20.93
C ILE A 94 -4.01 1.05 21.59
N TYR A 95 -4.60 -0.13 21.39
CA TYR A 95 -4.08 -1.39 21.92
C TYR A 95 -2.67 -1.70 21.41
N VAL A 96 -2.45 -1.66 20.09
CA VAL A 96 -1.15 -1.93 19.46
C VAL A 96 -0.09 -0.94 19.95
N LYS A 97 -0.42 0.36 19.97
CA LYS A 97 0.49 1.41 20.44
C LYS A 97 0.89 1.20 21.90
N SER A 98 -0.05 0.88 22.79
CA SER A 98 0.26 0.60 24.20
C SER A 98 1.18 -0.61 24.35
N CYS A 99 0.92 -1.70 23.62
CA CYS A 99 1.77 -2.89 23.68
C CYS A 99 3.19 -2.62 23.20
N LEU A 100 3.35 -1.88 22.10
CA LEU A 100 4.67 -1.50 21.57
C LEU A 100 5.43 -0.57 22.51
N LEU A 101 4.76 0.43 23.12
CA LEU A 101 5.40 1.31 24.09
C LEU A 101 5.89 0.54 25.33
N LEU A 102 5.05 -0.34 25.87
CA LEU A 102 5.46 -1.20 27.00
C LEU A 102 6.65 -2.07 26.65
N ASN A 103 6.67 -2.64 25.44
CA ASN A 103 7.79 -3.44 24.98
C ASN A 103 9.07 -2.62 24.85
N TYR A 104 9.03 -1.44 24.22
CA TYR A 104 10.21 -0.59 24.09
C TYR A 104 10.73 -0.07 25.43
N PHE A 105 9.84 0.24 26.39
CA PHE A 105 10.27 0.59 27.75
C PHE A 105 10.92 -0.60 28.45
N GLY A 106 10.37 -1.81 28.36
CA GLY A 106 11.00 -3.00 28.92
C GLY A 106 12.37 -3.27 28.30
N GLN A 107 12.50 -3.13 26.97
CA GLN A 107 13.80 -3.30 26.29
C GLN A 107 14.82 -2.27 26.75
N GLY A 108 14.40 -1.00 26.85
CA GLY A 108 15.26 0.08 27.33
C GLY A 108 15.70 -0.12 28.79
N ALA A 109 14.77 -0.49 29.67
CA ALA A 109 15.07 -0.75 31.08
C ALA A 109 16.04 -1.92 31.25
N TYR A 110 15.81 -3.03 30.53
CA TYR A 110 16.71 -4.19 30.55
C TYR A 110 18.13 -3.82 30.07
N LEU A 111 18.23 -3.01 29.01
CA LEU A 111 19.53 -2.55 28.49
C LEU A 111 20.25 -1.62 29.47
N LEU A 112 19.52 -0.71 30.13
CA LEU A 112 20.08 0.17 31.14
C LEU A 112 20.58 -0.62 32.37
N ALA A 113 19.83 -1.62 32.81
CA ALA A 113 20.19 -2.41 33.99
C ALA A 113 21.39 -3.35 33.75
N ASN A 114 21.51 -3.95 32.55
CA ASN A 114 22.52 -4.97 32.27
C ASN A 114 23.73 -4.47 31.47
N TYR A 115 23.62 -3.31 30.81
CA TYR A 115 24.65 -2.79 29.90
C TYR A 115 24.98 -1.30 30.12
N SER A 116 24.71 -0.75 31.31
CA SER A 116 25.00 0.66 31.64
C SER A 116 26.45 1.08 31.40
N ASP A 117 27.40 0.18 31.62
CA ASP A 117 28.84 0.49 31.65
C ASP A 117 29.58 0.11 30.36
N VAL A 118 28.87 -0.39 29.34
CA VAL A 118 29.49 -0.88 28.10
C VAL A 118 29.12 -0.02 26.91
N THR A 119 30.11 0.56 26.23
CA THR A 119 29.91 1.19 24.92
C THR A 119 29.67 0.11 23.86
N VAL A 120 28.40 -0.14 23.55
CA VAL A 120 27.99 -1.15 22.56
C VAL A 120 28.34 -0.68 21.14
N ASN A 121 29.57 -0.98 20.71
CA ASN A 121 29.97 -0.90 19.30
C ASN A 121 29.53 -2.16 18.54
N ASP A 122 29.44 -2.11 17.20
CA ASP A 122 29.03 -3.26 16.36
C ASP A 122 29.85 -4.54 16.64
N ALA A 123 31.14 -4.39 16.95
CA ALA A 123 32.01 -5.49 17.35
C ALA A 123 31.62 -6.08 18.72
N ALA A 124 31.30 -5.22 19.70
CA ALA A 124 30.89 -5.63 21.04
C ALA A 124 29.50 -6.31 21.01
N ARG A 125 28.58 -5.77 20.21
CA ARG A 125 27.26 -6.36 19.96
C ARG A 125 27.37 -7.78 19.39
N LYS A 126 28.26 -7.98 18.41
CA LYS A 126 28.46 -9.28 17.76
C LYS A 126 29.22 -10.27 18.65
N LEU A 127 30.14 -9.79 19.49
CA LEU A 127 30.91 -10.61 20.42
C LEU A 127 30.06 -11.07 21.62
N MET A 128 29.23 -10.19 22.17
CA MET A 128 28.35 -10.47 23.32
C MET A 128 26.98 -11.03 22.91
N GLY A 129 26.68 -11.09 21.60
CA GLY A 129 25.43 -11.64 21.10
C GLY A 129 24.18 -10.82 21.45
N ILE A 130 24.34 -9.52 21.79
CA ILE A 130 23.27 -8.69 22.34
C ILE A 130 22.12 -8.56 21.34
N ASN A 131 20.97 -9.08 21.72
CA ASN A 131 19.73 -8.93 20.98
C ASN A 131 18.65 -8.39 21.92
N ALA A 132 18.43 -7.07 21.83
CA ALA A 132 17.46 -6.34 22.63
C ALA A 132 16.02 -6.88 22.56
N PHE A 133 15.70 -7.81 21.66
CA PHE A 133 14.39 -8.47 21.63
C PHE A 133 14.40 -9.85 22.31
N TYR A 134 15.37 -10.71 21.96
CA TYR A 134 15.43 -12.08 22.48
C TYR A 134 16.00 -12.15 23.90
N ASP A 135 16.79 -11.16 24.31
CA ASP A 135 17.37 -11.12 25.66
C ASP A 135 16.30 -10.86 26.74
N LEU A 136 15.13 -10.31 26.37
CA LEU A 136 13.98 -10.19 27.29
C LEU A 136 13.23 -11.51 27.49
N MET A 137 13.48 -12.51 26.66
CA MET A 137 12.76 -13.77 26.74
C MET A 137 13.52 -14.75 27.63
N PRO A 138 12.83 -15.42 28.58
CA PRO A 138 13.42 -16.56 29.28
C PRO A 138 13.89 -17.62 28.27
N HIS A 139 15.03 -18.28 28.53
CA HIS A 139 15.62 -19.23 27.58
C HIS A 139 14.67 -20.34 27.10
N TRP A 140 13.77 -20.82 27.96
CA TRP A 140 12.77 -21.84 27.61
C TRP A 140 11.69 -21.33 26.65
N PHE A 141 11.43 -20.02 26.63
CA PHE A 141 10.37 -19.39 25.84
C PHE A 141 10.84 -18.90 24.47
N ILE A 142 12.15 -18.78 24.24
CA ILE A 142 12.72 -18.24 22.98
C ILE A 142 12.14 -18.94 21.75
N ILE A 143 12.09 -20.28 21.74
CA ILE A 143 11.57 -21.05 20.60
C ILE A 143 10.09 -20.73 20.34
N ILE A 144 9.29 -20.64 21.40
CA ILE A 144 7.86 -20.30 21.29
C ILE A 144 7.71 -18.87 20.76
N GLY A 145 8.48 -17.93 21.31
CA GLY A 145 8.51 -16.54 20.86
C GLY A 145 8.89 -16.39 19.39
N VAL A 146 9.88 -17.15 18.91
CA VAL A 146 10.28 -17.20 17.49
C VAL A 146 9.14 -17.70 16.60
N VAL A 147 8.41 -18.74 17.03
CA VAL A 147 7.26 -19.26 16.27
C VAL A 147 6.14 -18.20 16.16
N ILE A 148 5.83 -17.52 17.26
CA ILE A 148 4.81 -16.46 17.27
C ILE A 148 5.27 -15.29 16.39
N ALA A 149 6.52 -14.83 16.53
CA ALA A 149 7.11 -13.75 15.73
C ALA A 149 7.08 -14.07 14.22
N THR A 150 7.46 -15.29 13.86
CA THR A 150 7.46 -15.75 12.47
C THR A 150 6.04 -15.78 11.91
N THR A 151 5.07 -16.25 12.70
CA THR A 151 3.66 -16.27 12.30
C THR A 151 3.12 -14.86 12.12
N ALA A 152 3.45 -13.92 13.02
CA ALA A 152 3.09 -12.51 12.89
C ALA A 152 3.71 -11.86 11.63
N ALA A 153 4.98 -12.15 11.34
CA ALA A 153 5.66 -11.66 10.12
C ALA A 153 5.00 -12.17 8.83
N ILE A 154 4.56 -13.43 8.83
CA ILE A 154 3.80 -14.03 7.73
C ILE A 154 2.47 -13.29 7.53
N ILE A 155 1.74 -13.01 8.61
CA ILE A 155 0.46 -12.28 8.56
C ILE A 155 0.67 -10.85 8.04
N ALA A 156 1.70 -10.16 8.52
CA ALA A 156 2.06 -8.82 8.04
C ALA A 156 2.35 -8.81 6.53
N SER A 157 3.11 -9.80 6.04
CA SER A 157 3.37 -9.97 4.61
C SER A 157 2.07 -10.18 3.80
N GLN A 158 1.12 -10.94 4.33
CA GLN A 158 -0.17 -11.14 3.68
C GLN A 158 -1.00 -9.86 3.59
N ALA A 159 -1.08 -9.10 4.68
CA ALA A 159 -1.78 -7.82 4.69
C ALA A 159 -1.22 -6.86 3.63
N MET A 160 0.11 -6.77 3.51
CA MET A 160 0.78 -5.93 2.51
C MET A 160 0.47 -6.33 1.06
N ILE A 161 0.41 -7.63 0.76
CA ILE A 161 0.06 -8.10 -0.59
C ILE A 161 -1.40 -7.79 -0.89
N SER A 162 -2.31 -7.98 0.07
CA SER A 162 -3.72 -7.64 -0.08
C SER A 162 -3.91 -6.14 -0.33
N GLY A 163 -3.27 -5.28 0.48
CA GLY A 163 -3.30 -3.83 0.29
C GLY A 163 -2.74 -3.40 -1.07
N SER A 164 -1.72 -4.09 -1.57
CA SER A 164 -1.18 -3.85 -2.92
C SER A 164 -2.21 -4.14 -4.03
N PHE A 165 -3.05 -5.17 -3.88
CA PHE A 165 -4.13 -5.43 -4.84
C PHE A 165 -5.18 -4.33 -4.82
N THR A 166 -5.53 -3.81 -3.64
CA THR A 166 -6.45 -2.66 -3.49
C THR A 166 -5.89 -1.43 -4.21
N LEU A 167 -4.63 -1.05 -3.94
CA LEU A 167 -3.99 0.10 -4.59
C LEU A 167 -3.92 -0.03 -6.12
N ILE A 168 -3.57 -1.22 -6.65
CA ILE A 168 -3.56 -1.45 -8.09
C ILE A 168 -4.98 -1.44 -8.68
N SER A 169 -5.97 -1.94 -7.95
CA SER A 169 -7.37 -1.89 -8.39
C SER A 169 -7.87 -0.46 -8.53
N GLU A 170 -7.52 0.42 -7.58
CA GLU A 170 -7.82 1.85 -7.66
C GLU A 170 -7.07 2.53 -8.80
N ALA A 171 -5.80 2.19 -9.01
CA ALA A 171 -5.03 2.69 -10.15
C ALA A 171 -5.63 2.25 -11.51
N MET A 172 -6.20 1.04 -11.58
CA MET A 172 -6.92 0.56 -12.76
C MET A 172 -8.25 1.30 -12.96
N ARG A 173 -9.00 1.59 -11.87
CA ARG A 173 -10.23 2.39 -11.90
C ARG A 173 -9.97 3.83 -12.38
N LEU A 174 -8.90 4.45 -11.88
CA LEU A 174 -8.39 5.75 -12.34
C LEU A 174 -7.77 5.70 -13.74
N ASN A 175 -7.75 4.53 -14.39
CA ASN A 175 -7.23 4.33 -15.72
C ASN A 175 -5.74 4.66 -15.90
N LEU A 176 -4.99 4.67 -14.79
CA LEU A 176 -3.54 4.91 -14.74
C LEU A 176 -2.73 3.62 -14.90
N TRP A 177 -3.34 2.46 -14.69
CA TRP A 177 -2.69 1.15 -14.80
C TRP A 177 -3.25 0.29 -15.94
N PRO A 178 -2.45 -0.61 -16.55
CA PRO A 178 -2.95 -1.62 -17.48
C PRO A 178 -4.09 -2.45 -16.88
N LYS A 179 -5.09 -2.80 -17.68
CA LYS A 179 -6.22 -3.60 -17.20
C LYS A 179 -5.77 -5.05 -16.99
N PHE A 180 -5.79 -5.51 -15.74
CA PHE A 180 -5.55 -6.90 -15.38
C PHE A 180 -6.88 -7.62 -15.09
N LYS A 181 -6.89 -8.95 -15.28
CA LYS A 181 -8.02 -9.79 -14.87
C LYS A 181 -8.08 -9.84 -13.34
N ILE A 182 -9.12 -9.26 -12.76
CA ILE A 182 -9.43 -9.35 -11.33
C ILE A 182 -10.29 -10.60 -11.12
N ARG A 183 -9.94 -11.41 -10.12
CA ARG A 183 -10.79 -12.50 -9.62
C ARG A 183 -11.28 -12.10 -8.24
N TYR A 184 -12.57 -12.31 -8.00
CA TYR A 184 -13.22 -12.07 -6.71
C TYR A 184 -13.44 -13.43 -6.04
N PRO A 185 -12.52 -13.91 -5.18
CA PRO A 185 -12.67 -15.18 -4.47
C PRO A 185 -13.77 -15.16 -3.40
N SER A 186 -14.27 -14.00 -2.98
CA SER A 186 -15.39 -13.87 -2.04
C SER A 186 -16.33 -12.73 -2.44
N GLU A 187 -17.56 -12.78 -1.93
CA GLU A 187 -18.57 -11.72 -2.08
C GLU A 187 -18.27 -10.44 -1.26
N GLU A 188 -17.33 -10.50 -0.31
CA GLU A 188 -16.96 -9.34 0.51
C GLU A 188 -16.12 -8.32 -0.26
N LYS A 189 -16.53 -7.04 -0.20
CA LYS A 189 -15.76 -5.91 -0.76
C LYS A 189 -14.38 -5.85 -0.10
N GLY A 190 -13.32 -6.10 -0.88
CA GLY A 190 -11.92 -6.00 -0.44
C GLY A 190 -11.05 -7.23 -0.66
N GLN A 191 -11.65 -8.39 -0.88
CA GLN A 191 -10.89 -9.61 -1.19
C GLN A 191 -10.66 -9.68 -2.70
N LEU A 192 -9.75 -8.84 -3.19
CA LEU A 192 -9.33 -8.78 -4.57
C LEU A 192 -8.16 -9.74 -4.80
N PHE A 193 -8.23 -10.59 -5.82
CA PHE A 193 -7.07 -11.37 -6.26
C PHE A 193 -6.71 -11.01 -7.70
N ILE A 194 -5.48 -10.50 -7.89
CA ILE A 194 -4.95 -10.14 -9.20
C ILE A 194 -3.73 -11.03 -9.50
N PRO A 195 -3.90 -12.14 -10.26
CA PRO A 195 -2.84 -13.13 -10.47
C PRO A 195 -1.55 -12.54 -11.04
N GLY A 196 -1.67 -11.58 -11.97
CA GLY A 196 -0.51 -10.93 -12.60
C GLY A 196 0.31 -10.11 -11.60
N ILE A 197 -0.35 -9.37 -10.70
CA ILE A 197 0.32 -8.58 -9.66
C ILE A 197 0.92 -9.49 -8.60
N ASN A 198 0.21 -10.56 -8.22
CA ASN A 198 0.73 -11.56 -7.31
C ASN A 198 2.05 -12.17 -7.79
N MET A 199 2.12 -12.55 -9.08
CA MET A 199 3.33 -13.07 -9.69
C MET A 199 4.44 -12.02 -9.78
N LEU A 200 4.09 -10.77 -10.13
CA LEU A 200 5.05 -9.66 -10.18
C LEU A 200 5.66 -9.40 -8.79
N LEU A 201 4.83 -9.33 -7.74
CA LEU A 201 5.28 -9.16 -6.36
C LEU A 201 6.15 -10.35 -5.91
N PHE A 202 5.78 -11.58 -6.27
CA PHE A 202 6.59 -12.76 -5.95
C PHE A 202 7.99 -12.67 -6.56
N ILE A 203 8.09 -12.39 -7.86
CA ILE A 203 9.37 -12.25 -8.57
C ILE A 203 10.17 -11.08 -7.97
N GLY A 204 9.51 -9.96 -7.67
CA GLY A 204 10.12 -8.80 -7.03
C GLY A 204 10.71 -9.13 -5.66
N CYS A 205 9.93 -9.78 -4.78
CA CYS A 205 10.40 -10.20 -3.46
C CYS A 205 11.59 -11.16 -3.56
N VAL A 206 11.53 -12.17 -4.43
CA VAL A 206 12.65 -13.11 -4.64
C VAL A 206 13.89 -12.36 -5.13
N GLY A 207 13.74 -11.46 -6.09
CA GLY A 207 14.84 -10.65 -6.62
C GLY A 207 15.51 -9.78 -5.54
N VAL A 208 14.71 -9.10 -4.72
CA VAL A 208 15.22 -8.26 -3.62
C VAL A 208 15.94 -9.10 -2.56
N VAL A 209 15.38 -10.25 -2.17
CA VAL A 209 15.99 -11.15 -1.19
C VAL A 209 17.33 -11.70 -1.70
N LEU A 210 17.40 -12.14 -2.96
CA LEU A 210 18.64 -12.64 -3.55
C LEU A 210 19.72 -11.56 -3.71
N TYR A 211 19.30 -10.32 -3.97
CA TYR A 211 20.18 -9.17 -4.13
C TYR A 211 20.78 -8.72 -2.78
N PHE A 212 19.94 -8.46 -1.78
CA PHE A 212 20.39 -7.89 -0.52
C PHE A 212 20.93 -8.92 0.46
N ARG A 213 20.38 -10.15 0.47
CA ARG A 213 20.73 -11.30 1.33
C ARG A 213 20.61 -11.11 2.84
N GLU A 214 20.73 -9.88 3.33
CA GLU A 214 20.67 -9.49 4.74
C GLU A 214 19.56 -8.44 4.96
N SER A 215 18.80 -8.61 6.04
CA SER A 215 17.69 -7.72 6.40
C SER A 215 18.13 -6.27 6.65
N ASN A 216 19.29 -6.07 7.28
CA ASN A 216 19.81 -4.74 7.60
C ASN A 216 20.05 -3.88 6.34
N LYS A 217 20.41 -4.50 5.21
CA LYS A 217 20.62 -3.79 3.95
C LYS A 217 19.29 -3.43 3.26
N MET A 218 18.23 -4.20 3.51
CA MET A 218 16.89 -3.95 2.98
C MET A 218 16.18 -2.79 3.70
N GLU A 219 16.48 -2.56 4.97
CA GLU A 219 15.91 -1.47 5.77
C GLU A 219 16.14 -0.07 5.15
N ALA A 220 17.34 0.15 4.61
CA ALA A 220 17.72 1.38 3.93
C ALA A 220 16.80 1.70 2.73
N ALA A 221 16.48 0.69 1.93
CA ALA A 221 15.61 0.81 0.77
C ALA A 221 14.17 1.17 1.20
N TYR A 222 13.65 0.47 2.20
CA TYR A 222 12.27 0.63 2.64
C TYR A 222 11.97 2.02 3.22
N GLY A 223 12.85 2.56 4.08
CA GLY A 223 12.63 3.86 4.70
C GLY A 223 12.51 5.02 3.71
N LEU A 224 13.29 4.98 2.62
CA LEU A 224 13.24 6.03 1.59
C LEU A 224 11.91 6.05 0.83
N ALA A 225 11.28 4.88 0.59
CA ALA A 225 9.98 4.81 -0.08
C ALA A 225 8.94 5.59 0.72
N ILE A 226 8.92 5.33 2.02
CA ILE A 226 7.86 5.78 2.92
C ILE A 226 7.96 7.27 3.15
N ILE A 227 9.16 7.82 3.32
CA ILE A 227 9.29 9.27 3.50
C ILE A 227 8.81 10.03 2.27
N VAL A 228 9.08 9.53 1.05
CA VAL A 228 8.55 10.11 -0.20
C VAL A 228 7.03 10.00 -0.26
N THR A 229 6.47 8.88 0.18
CA THR A 229 5.02 8.73 0.26
C THR A 229 4.42 9.68 1.28
N MET A 230 5.01 9.83 2.46
CA MET A 230 4.57 10.76 3.51
C MET A 230 4.55 12.19 2.99
N PHE A 231 5.63 12.66 2.33
CA PHE A 231 5.65 13.95 1.64
C PHE A 231 4.46 14.13 0.68
N THR A 232 4.20 13.11 -0.14
CA THR A 232 3.09 13.14 -1.11
C THR A 232 1.73 13.20 -0.40
N THR A 233 1.55 12.44 0.69
CA THR A 233 0.30 12.47 1.47
C THR A 233 0.11 13.79 2.22
N THR A 234 1.18 14.42 2.72
CA THR A 234 1.14 15.74 3.35
C THR A 234 0.70 16.81 2.36
N ILE A 235 1.20 16.77 1.13
CA ILE A 235 0.75 17.65 0.03
C ILE A 235 -0.71 17.35 -0.33
N LEU A 236 -1.10 16.08 -0.45
CA LEU A 236 -2.47 15.68 -0.77
C LEU A 236 -3.46 16.16 0.31
N PHE A 237 -3.10 16.02 1.58
CA PHE A 237 -3.92 16.48 2.70
C PHE A 237 -4.02 18.01 2.74
N ALA A 238 -2.94 18.73 2.44
CA ALA A 238 -3.00 20.18 2.28
C ALA A 238 -3.97 20.59 1.17
N ASN A 239 -3.94 19.93 0.01
CA ASN A 239 -4.89 20.16 -1.08
C ASN A 239 -6.34 19.86 -0.67
N TYR A 240 -6.55 18.82 0.14
CA TYR A 240 -7.87 18.51 0.72
C TYR A 240 -8.36 19.64 1.64
N LEU A 241 -7.50 20.21 2.49
CA LEU A 241 -7.85 21.35 3.35
C LEU A 241 -8.22 22.60 2.54
N ILE A 242 -7.53 22.83 1.40
CA ILE A 242 -7.87 23.89 0.44
C ILE A 242 -9.28 23.64 -0.13
N ALA A 243 -9.57 22.42 -0.58
CA ALA A 243 -10.90 22.05 -1.09
C ALA A 243 -12.02 22.22 -0.05
N LYS A 244 -11.70 22.01 1.24
CA LYS A 244 -12.60 22.27 2.38
C LYS A 244 -12.65 23.72 2.84
N ARG A 245 -11.97 24.65 2.15
CA ARG A 245 -11.94 26.10 2.45
C ARG A 245 -11.48 26.43 3.89
N VAL A 246 -10.53 25.66 4.42
CA VAL A 246 -9.90 25.96 5.70
C VAL A 246 -9.03 27.23 5.56
N LYS A 247 -8.90 28.03 6.62
CA LYS A 247 -8.10 29.27 6.60
C LYS A 247 -6.65 28.95 6.21
N ALA A 248 -6.08 29.75 5.32
CA ALA A 248 -4.72 29.57 4.78
C ALA A 248 -3.64 29.45 5.87
N VAL A 249 -3.76 30.20 6.97
CA VAL A 249 -2.80 30.16 8.09
C VAL A 249 -2.65 28.75 8.67
N TRP A 250 -3.76 28.02 8.86
CA TRP A 250 -3.71 26.66 9.39
C TRP A 250 -3.09 25.67 8.39
N ILE A 251 -3.32 25.89 7.09
CA ILE A 251 -2.76 25.06 6.02
C ILE A 251 -1.25 25.24 5.95
N TYR A 252 -0.76 26.49 5.95
CA TYR A 252 0.68 26.76 5.93
C TYR A 252 1.37 26.33 7.22
N CYS A 253 0.74 26.51 8.39
CA CYS A 253 1.28 26.03 9.66
C CYS A 253 1.42 24.50 9.66
N PHE A 254 0.39 23.79 9.21
CA PHE A 254 0.43 22.33 9.03
C PHE A 254 1.54 21.93 8.05
N LEU A 255 1.57 22.54 6.87
CA LEU A 255 2.51 22.19 5.82
C LEU A 255 3.95 22.44 6.26
N ILE A 256 4.28 23.62 6.79
CA ILE A 256 5.64 23.93 7.27
C ILE A 256 6.04 22.98 8.40
N GLY A 257 5.15 22.73 9.37
CA GLY A 257 5.45 21.86 10.51
C GLY A 257 5.81 20.43 10.08
N TYR A 258 4.99 19.82 9.23
CA TYR A 258 5.25 18.46 8.75
C TYR A 258 6.42 18.40 7.77
N PHE A 259 6.53 19.37 6.86
CA PHE A 259 7.60 19.39 5.85
C PHE A 259 8.98 19.54 6.50
N VAL A 260 9.11 20.30 7.60
CA VAL A 260 10.36 20.39 8.37
C VAL A 260 10.75 19.05 8.97
N ILE A 261 9.79 18.35 9.59
CA ILE A 261 10.03 17.03 10.20
C ILE A 261 10.37 15.99 9.12
N GLU A 262 9.59 15.94 8.05
CA GLU A 262 9.79 15.01 6.93
C GLU A 262 11.12 15.29 6.22
N ALA A 263 11.49 16.55 6.03
CA ALA A 263 12.78 16.92 5.45
C ALA A 263 13.94 16.49 6.34
N ALA A 264 13.82 16.66 7.66
CA ALA A 264 14.84 16.18 8.60
C ALA A 264 15.04 14.66 8.49
N TYR A 265 13.95 13.88 8.45
CA TYR A 265 14.02 12.43 8.25
C TYR A 265 14.56 12.04 6.88
N LEU A 266 14.19 12.75 5.81
CA LEU A 266 14.71 12.52 4.48
C LEU A 266 16.23 12.71 4.44
N ILE A 267 16.72 13.82 5.01
CA ILE A 267 18.17 14.09 5.08
C ILE A 267 18.86 12.99 5.88
N ALA A 268 18.31 12.58 7.04
CA ALA A 268 18.88 11.48 7.83
C ALA A 268 18.92 10.15 7.05
N LEU A 269 17.90 9.88 6.22
CA LEU A 269 17.84 8.68 5.37
C LEU A 269 18.75 8.74 4.14
N MET A 270 19.16 9.93 3.69
CA MET A 270 20.06 10.09 2.53
C MET A 270 21.43 9.43 2.73
N GLN A 271 21.93 9.30 3.96
CA GLN A 271 23.18 8.57 4.20
C GLN A 271 23.07 7.09 3.79
N LYS A 272 21.89 6.50 3.99
CA LYS A 272 21.60 5.11 3.61
C LYS A 272 21.28 4.95 2.11
N PHE A 273 21.21 6.05 1.35
CA PHE A 273 20.93 6.02 -0.07
C PHE A 273 21.92 5.16 -0.84
N MET A 274 23.22 5.37 -0.59
CA MET A 274 24.31 4.62 -1.24
C MET A 274 24.39 3.15 -0.77
N HIS A 275 23.67 2.77 0.28
CA HIS A 275 23.70 1.42 0.85
C HIS A 275 22.45 0.60 0.49
N GLY A 276 21.65 1.06 -0.48
CA GLY A 276 20.49 0.33 -1.00
C GLY A 276 19.26 1.18 -1.27
N GLY A 277 19.22 2.42 -0.77
CA GLY A 277 18.09 3.35 -0.96
C GLY A 277 17.72 3.61 -2.44
N TYR A 278 18.72 3.64 -3.32
CA TYR A 278 18.50 3.88 -4.75
C TYR A 278 17.60 2.82 -5.43
N ILE A 279 17.55 1.59 -4.92
CA ILE A 279 16.72 0.52 -5.50
C ILE A 279 15.25 0.88 -5.46
N THR A 280 14.82 1.51 -4.37
CA THR A 280 13.44 1.97 -4.19
C THR A 280 13.05 3.03 -5.20
N LEU A 281 13.95 3.98 -5.47
CA LEU A 281 13.72 5.00 -6.50
C LEU A 281 13.66 4.39 -7.90
N ILE A 282 14.48 3.37 -8.18
CA ILE A 282 14.44 2.65 -9.45
C ILE A 282 13.09 1.93 -9.59
N MET A 283 12.65 1.18 -8.57
CA MET A 283 11.36 0.48 -8.60
C MET A 283 10.19 1.46 -8.74
N GLY A 284 10.18 2.54 -7.95
CA GLY A 284 9.17 3.60 -8.03
C GLY A 284 9.17 4.28 -9.40
N GLY A 285 10.35 4.56 -9.96
CA GLY A 285 10.53 5.10 -11.31
C GLY A 285 9.99 4.19 -12.41
N VAL A 286 10.24 2.88 -12.32
CA VAL A 286 9.68 1.89 -13.25
C VAL A 286 8.16 1.86 -13.15
N MET A 287 7.59 1.81 -11.94
CA MET A 287 6.14 1.83 -11.75
C MET A 287 5.52 3.13 -12.27
N PHE A 288 6.12 4.28 -11.98
CA PHE A 288 5.68 5.58 -12.48
C PHE A 288 5.77 5.65 -14.01
N SER A 289 6.81 5.09 -14.62
CA SER A 289 6.97 5.05 -16.08
C SER A 289 5.86 4.24 -16.73
N ILE A 290 5.49 3.09 -16.16
CA ILE A 290 4.35 2.28 -16.62
C ILE A 290 3.06 3.12 -16.56
N MET A 291 2.81 3.79 -15.44
CA MET A 291 1.63 4.64 -15.27
C MET A 291 1.61 5.80 -16.27
N TYR A 292 2.73 6.48 -16.44
CA TYR A 292 2.88 7.61 -17.34
C TYR A 292 2.68 7.20 -18.80
N VAL A 293 3.32 6.10 -19.23
CA VAL A 293 3.16 5.54 -20.59
C VAL A 293 1.71 5.15 -20.84
N TRP A 294 1.04 4.52 -19.87
CA TRP A 294 -0.36 4.13 -20.01
C TRP A 294 -1.30 5.34 -20.10
N TYR A 295 -1.09 6.34 -19.24
CA TYR A 295 -1.81 7.61 -19.29
C TYR A 295 -1.66 8.31 -20.65
N ARG A 296 -0.42 8.43 -21.14
CA ARG A 296 -0.13 9.02 -22.46
C ARG A 296 -0.74 8.22 -23.60
N SER A 297 -0.60 6.89 -23.59
CA SER A 297 -1.19 5.99 -24.59
C SER A 297 -2.70 6.16 -24.65
N ARG A 298 -3.36 6.27 -23.50
CA ARG A 298 -4.81 6.51 -23.45
C ARG A 298 -5.20 7.88 -23.99
N LYS A 299 -4.48 8.94 -23.63
CA LYS A 299 -4.72 10.28 -24.17
C LYS A 299 -4.58 10.31 -25.70
N ILE A 300 -3.59 9.60 -26.23
CA ILE A 300 -3.39 9.42 -27.67
C ILE A 300 -4.57 8.66 -28.27
N LYS A 301 -4.93 7.49 -27.72
CA LYS A 301 -6.06 6.68 -28.19
C LYS A 301 -7.36 7.49 -28.22
N ASN A 302 -7.68 8.20 -27.13
CA ASN A 302 -8.89 9.00 -27.04
C ASN A 302 -8.94 10.13 -28.08
N ARG A 303 -7.79 10.68 -28.50
CA ARG A 303 -7.71 11.66 -29.59
C ARG A 303 -8.09 11.08 -30.96
N TYR A 304 -7.86 9.77 -31.16
CA TYR A 304 -8.21 9.06 -32.41
C TYR A 304 -9.58 8.38 -32.35
N VAL A 305 -10.27 8.39 -31.20
CA VAL A 305 -11.65 7.92 -31.12
C VAL A 305 -12.54 9.03 -31.66
N GLU A 306 -13.03 8.83 -32.88
CA GLU A 306 -14.03 9.68 -33.50
C GLU A 306 -15.42 9.19 -33.10
N PHE A 307 -16.22 10.08 -32.52
CA PHE A 307 -17.63 9.84 -32.24
C PHE A 307 -18.47 10.43 -33.37
N VAL A 308 -19.41 9.62 -33.86
CA VAL A 308 -20.38 10.04 -34.86
C VAL A 308 -21.78 10.04 -34.27
N ARG A 309 -22.65 10.90 -34.79
CA ARG A 309 -24.07 10.93 -34.39
C ARG A 309 -24.78 9.70 -34.93
N LEU A 310 -25.33 8.90 -34.04
CA LEU A 310 -26.04 7.65 -34.37
C LEU A 310 -27.24 7.91 -35.28
N GLU A 311 -27.93 9.04 -35.09
CA GLU A 311 -29.12 9.46 -35.85
C GLU A 311 -28.92 9.38 -37.38
N HIS A 312 -27.74 9.74 -37.89
CA HIS A 312 -27.45 9.69 -39.33
C HIS A 312 -27.33 8.26 -39.89
N TYR A 313 -27.06 7.27 -39.02
CA TYR A 313 -26.83 5.87 -39.42
C TYR A 313 -28.02 4.95 -39.11
N ILE A 314 -29.01 5.41 -38.32
CA ILE A 314 -30.21 4.62 -38.00
C ILE A 314 -30.91 4.08 -39.26
N PRO A 315 -31.16 4.89 -40.32
CA PRO A 315 -31.85 4.39 -41.51
C PRO A 315 -31.08 3.24 -42.20
N GLN A 316 -29.75 3.37 -42.30
CA GLN A 316 -28.88 2.37 -42.92
C GLN A 316 -28.86 1.06 -42.12
N ILE A 317 -28.89 1.14 -40.78
CA ILE A 317 -28.94 -0.04 -39.90
C ILE A 317 -30.31 -0.73 -40.01
N GLN A 318 -31.40 0.04 -40.12
CA GLN A 318 -32.75 -0.49 -40.31
C GLN A 318 -32.91 -1.18 -41.66
N GLU A 319 -32.37 -0.58 -42.73
CA GLU A 319 -32.34 -1.18 -44.07
C GLU A 319 -31.57 -2.51 -44.04
N LEU A 320 -30.38 -2.52 -43.43
CA LEU A 320 -29.57 -3.74 -43.27
C LEU A 320 -30.29 -4.83 -42.46
N SER A 321 -31.07 -4.47 -41.44
CA SER A 321 -31.85 -5.43 -40.64
C SER A 321 -32.93 -6.12 -41.49
N ASN A 322 -33.64 -5.34 -42.29
CA ASN A 322 -34.75 -5.79 -43.14
C ASN A 322 -34.29 -6.46 -44.44
N ASP A 323 -33.08 -6.20 -44.90
CA ASP A 323 -32.54 -6.77 -46.13
C ASP A 323 -32.32 -8.28 -46.02
N LYS A 324 -33.15 -9.05 -46.71
CA LYS A 324 -33.07 -10.52 -46.73
C LYS A 324 -31.97 -11.06 -47.63
N THR A 325 -31.37 -10.23 -48.48
CA THR A 325 -30.27 -10.65 -49.38
C THR A 325 -28.96 -10.84 -48.61
N VAL A 326 -28.79 -10.12 -47.50
CA VAL A 326 -27.64 -10.28 -46.60
C VAL A 326 -27.90 -11.43 -45.63
N PRO A 327 -26.99 -12.42 -45.50
CA PRO A 327 -27.14 -13.50 -44.54
C PRO A 327 -27.14 -12.96 -43.11
N LYS A 328 -28.02 -13.50 -42.29
CA LYS A 328 -28.15 -13.09 -40.88
C LYS A 328 -26.90 -13.47 -40.10
N TYR A 329 -26.28 -12.48 -39.46
CA TYR A 329 -25.10 -12.69 -38.61
C TYR A 329 -25.51 -13.16 -37.20
N ALA A 330 -26.51 -12.51 -36.62
CA ALA A 330 -27.06 -12.86 -35.30
C ALA A 330 -28.52 -12.38 -35.17
N THR A 331 -29.26 -12.86 -34.18
CA THR A 331 -30.58 -12.30 -33.82
C THR A 331 -30.42 -11.02 -33.00
N HIS A 332 -29.47 -11.02 -32.05
CA HIS A 332 -29.10 -9.86 -31.25
C HIS A 332 -27.61 -9.61 -31.41
N LEU A 333 -27.24 -8.39 -31.79
CA LEU A 333 -25.86 -7.96 -31.93
C LEU A 333 -25.58 -6.87 -30.89
N VAL A 334 -24.71 -7.20 -29.94
CA VAL A 334 -24.38 -6.32 -28.81
C VAL A 334 -23.00 -5.71 -29.01
N TYR A 335 -22.91 -4.38 -28.99
CA TYR A 335 -21.67 -3.61 -28.98
C TYR A 335 -21.54 -2.83 -27.68
N LEU A 336 -20.37 -2.91 -27.06
CA LEU A 336 -20.01 -2.04 -25.95
C LEU A 336 -19.50 -0.70 -26.50
N THR A 337 -20.12 0.40 -26.07
CA THR A 337 -19.75 1.77 -26.43
C THR A 337 -19.12 2.49 -25.25
N SER A 338 -18.07 3.28 -25.52
CA SER A 338 -17.49 4.22 -24.55
C SER A 338 -18.04 5.64 -24.72
N ALA A 339 -19.10 5.83 -25.51
CA ALA A 339 -19.75 7.13 -25.71
C ALA A 339 -20.54 7.52 -24.46
N ASN A 340 -20.28 8.73 -23.94
CA ASN A 340 -21.00 9.27 -22.79
C ASN A 340 -22.37 9.85 -23.18
N ASN A 341 -22.58 10.16 -24.47
CA ASN A 341 -23.83 10.70 -24.99
C ASN A 341 -24.62 9.59 -25.71
N PRO A 342 -25.89 9.33 -25.35
CA PRO A 342 -26.72 8.33 -26.02
C PRO A 342 -26.89 8.54 -27.53
N LYS A 343 -26.70 9.78 -28.01
CA LYS A 343 -26.80 10.13 -29.43
C LYS A 343 -25.53 9.85 -30.22
N GLU A 344 -24.44 9.48 -29.55
CA GLU A 344 -23.12 9.30 -30.16
C GLU A 344 -22.66 7.85 -30.06
N ILE A 345 -21.87 7.45 -31.04
CA ILE A 345 -21.26 6.12 -31.07
C ILE A 345 -19.89 6.22 -31.74
N GLU A 346 -18.94 5.36 -31.35
CA GLU A 346 -17.63 5.35 -32.02
C GLU A 346 -17.77 4.96 -33.49
N HIS A 347 -17.13 5.73 -34.37
CA HIS A 347 -17.14 5.49 -35.82
C HIS A 347 -16.74 4.04 -36.18
N LYS A 348 -15.80 3.45 -35.44
CA LYS A 348 -15.34 2.07 -35.62
C LYS A 348 -16.47 1.04 -35.49
N ILE A 349 -17.49 1.28 -34.65
CA ILE A 349 -18.61 0.36 -34.45
C ILE A 349 -19.51 0.40 -35.68
N ILE A 350 -19.86 1.60 -36.15
CA ILE A 350 -20.63 1.80 -37.37
C ILE A 350 -19.90 1.22 -38.58
N TYR A 351 -18.61 1.52 -38.72
CA TYR A 351 -17.76 0.95 -39.76
C TYR A 351 -17.76 -0.58 -39.71
N SER A 352 -17.73 -1.19 -38.51
CA SER A 352 -17.80 -2.64 -38.37
C SER A 352 -19.17 -3.25 -38.71
N ILE A 353 -20.26 -2.50 -38.57
CA ILE A 353 -21.61 -2.98 -38.87
C ILE A 353 -21.88 -2.90 -40.37
N LEU A 354 -21.53 -1.78 -40.99
CA LEU A 354 -21.93 -1.45 -42.36
C LEU A 354 -20.87 -1.80 -43.41
N ASN A 355 -19.59 -1.74 -43.06
CA ASN A 355 -18.51 -1.75 -44.06
C ASN A 355 -17.85 -3.13 -44.21
N LYS A 356 -17.41 -3.45 -45.44
CA LYS A 356 -16.79 -4.72 -45.88
C LYS A 356 -17.68 -5.95 -45.81
N LYS A 357 -18.11 -6.36 -44.62
CA LYS A 357 -18.97 -7.53 -44.39
C LYS A 357 -20.11 -7.09 -43.47
N PRO A 358 -21.24 -6.63 -44.04
CA PRO A 358 -22.35 -6.11 -43.27
C PRO A 358 -22.85 -7.14 -42.26
N LYS A 359 -22.98 -6.74 -41.00
CA LYS A 359 -23.38 -7.63 -39.91
C LYS A 359 -24.86 -7.49 -39.63
N ARG A 360 -25.68 -8.13 -40.47
CA ARG A 360 -27.13 -8.10 -40.30
C ARG A 360 -27.56 -8.75 -38.99
N SER A 361 -28.34 -8.01 -38.21
CA SER A 361 -29.00 -8.46 -36.99
C SER A 361 -30.44 -7.94 -36.92
N ASP A 362 -31.35 -8.71 -36.31
CA ASP A 362 -32.73 -8.25 -36.11
C ASP A 362 -32.74 -7.07 -35.13
N ILE A 363 -31.97 -7.20 -34.04
CA ILE A 363 -31.85 -6.20 -32.98
C ILE A 363 -30.38 -5.84 -32.75
N TYR A 364 -30.08 -4.55 -32.66
CA TYR A 364 -28.76 -4.02 -32.32
C TYR A 364 -28.82 -3.38 -30.93
N TRP A 365 -27.91 -3.79 -30.05
CA TRP A 365 -27.76 -3.24 -28.71
C TRP A 365 -26.46 -2.45 -28.63
N PHE A 366 -26.54 -1.18 -28.25
CA PHE A 366 -25.37 -0.36 -27.94
C PHE A 366 -25.37 -0.12 -26.42
N VAL A 367 -24.46 -0.79 -25.72
CA VAL A 367 -24.45 -0.82 -24.26
C VAL A 367 -23.27 0.00 -23.75
N HIS A 368 -23.59 1.06 -23.01
CA HIS A 368 -22.63 1.78 -22.18
C HIS A 368 -22.70 1.24 -20.76
N VAL A 369 -21.56 1.09 -20.09
CA VAL A 369 -21.50 0.58 -18.72
C VAL A 369 -20.84 1.62 -17.84
N ASP A 370 -21.65 2.25 -17.00
CA ASP A 370 -21.18 3.11 -15.92
C ASP A 370 -20.98 2.27 -14.66
N THR A 371 -19.76 2.30 -14.12
CA THR A 371 -19.47 1.71 -12.82
C THR A 371 -19.55 2.80 -11.77
N LEU A 372 -20.65 2.84 -11.03
CA LEU A 372 -20.86 3.71 -9.88
C LEU A 372 -20.48 2.99 -8.57
N ASP A 373 -20.01 3.74 -7.58
CA ASP A 373 -19.68 3.18 -6.26
C ASP A 373 -20.93 2.88 -5.42
N ASP A 374 -22.04 3.56 -5.70
CA ASP A 374 -23.37 3.28 -5.19
C ASP A 374 -24.28 2.78 -6.33
N PRO A 375 -24.74 1.52 -6.30
CA PRO A 375 -25.60 0.97 -7.34
C PRO A 375 -27.03 1.53 -7.32
N TYR A 376 -27.42 2.35 -6.34
CA TYR A 376 -28.79 2.84 -6.15
C TYR A 376 -28.98 4.36 -6.26
N THR A 377 -27.97 5.12 -6.68
CA THR A 377 -28.11 6.51 -7.14
C THR A 377 -28.18 6.58 -8.65
#